data_AF-A0A8J4XBP0-F1
#
_entry.id   AF-A0A8J4XBP0-F1
#
_cell.length_a   1.000
_cell.length_b   1.000
_cell.length_c   1.000
_cell.angle_alpha   90.00
_cell.angle_beta   90.00
_cell.angle_gamma   90.00
#
_symmetry.space_group_name_H-M   'P 1'
#
loop_
_entity.id
_entity.type
_entity.pdbx_description
1 polymer ?
#
loop_
_entity_poly.entity_id
_entity_poly.type
_entity_poly.pdbx_seq_one_letter_code
_entity_poly.pdbx_strand_id
1 'polypeptide(L)'
;VCIVVADTVKVFEAGSSLDLVFQYAMESGLTVQWSFNNNIFAEYSSEQNYTLLESQFRRRLKEDYDRVKVTVHDLQPQDSGTYSVASFSIAGQKHPTQSFTVHIQ
;
A
#
# COMPACT_ATOMS: atom_id res chain seq x y z
N VAL A 1 -13.50 8.68 -23.95
CA VAL A 1 -12.27 7.92 -23.65
C VAL A 1 -12.61 6.96 -22.54
N CYS A 2 -12.72 5.66 -22.84
CA CYS A 2 -12.95 4.65 -21.82
C CYS A 2 -11.58 4.27 -21.25
N ILE A 3 -11.25 4.73 -20.04
CA ILE A 3 -10.04 4.27 -19.36
C ILE A 3 -10.40 2.91 -18.78
N VAL A 4 -10.06 1.84 -19.51
CA VAL A 4 -10.04 0.50 -18.94
C VAL A 4 -8.89 0.52 -17.93
N VAL A 5 -9.21 0.72 -16.65
CA VAL A 5 -8.27 0.44 -15.57
C VAL A 5 -8.15 -1.07 -15.56
N ALA A 6 -7.07 -1.59 -16.16
CA ALA A 6 -6.81 -3.01 -16.14
C ALA A 6 -6.57 -3.42 -14.68
N ASP A 7 -7.47 -4.24 -14.13
CA ASP A 7 -7.29 -4.88 -12.83
C ASP A 7 -6.02 -5.73 -12.90
N THR A 8 -4.93 -5.19 -12.35
CA THR A 8 -3.65 -5.90 -12.33
C THR A 8 -3.75 -6.99 -11.28
N VAL A 9 -3.64 -8.25 -11.69
CA VAL A 9 -3.58 -9.40 -10.79
C VAL A 9 -2.13 -9.84 -10.63
N LYS A 10 -1.68 -10.01 -9.39
CA LYS A 10 -0.35 -10.53 -9.04
C LYS A 10 -0.50 -11.81 -8.24
N VAL A 11 0.33 -12.80 -8.54
CA VAL A 11 0.35 -14.09 -7.84
C VAL A 11 1.63 -14.18 -7.02
N PHE A 12 1.52 -14.62 -5.77
CA PHE A 12 2.61 -14.80 -4.82
C PHE A 12 2.52 -16.18 -4.19
N GLU A 13 3.66 -16.73 -3.78
CA GLU A 13 3.70 -17.95 -2.98
C GLU A 13 3.52 -17.63 -1.50
N ALA A 14 2.89 -18.54 -0.74
CA ALA A 14 2.86 -18.45 0.70
C ALA A 14 4.28 -18.36 1.31
N GLY A 15 4.43 -17.57 2.37
CA GLY A 15 5.71 -17.27 3.02
C GLY A 15 6.56 -16.21 2.30
N SER A 16 6.17 -15.77 1.09
CA SER A 16 6.87 -14.69 0.38
C SER A 16 6.59 -13.32 1.00
N SER A 17 7.10 -12.25 0.38
CA SER A 17 6.89 -10.87 0.82
C SER A 17 6.35 -10.00 -0.30
N LEU A 18 5.47 -9.06 0.04
CA LEU A 18 4.87 -8.11 -0.88
C LEU A 18 5.35 -6.69 -0.56
N ASP A 19 5.99 -6.05 -1.53
CA ASP A 19 6.42 -4.66 -1.43
C ASP A 19 5.36 -3.70 -2.02
N LEU A 20 4.91 -2.75 -1.19
CA LEU A 20 3.95 -1.71 -1.56
C LEU A 20 4.64 -0.35 -1.55
N VAL A 21 5.17 0.03 -2.71
CA VAL A 21 5.98 1.25 -2.90
C VAL A 21 5.10 2.39 -3.39
N PHE A 22 5.23 3.57 -2.77
CA PHE A 22 4.69 4.80 -3.33
C PHE A 22 5.59 5.30 -4.47
N GLN A 23 5.02 5.50 -5.67
CA GLN A 23 5.80 5.71 -6.90
C GLN A 23 5.96 7.17 -7.30
N TYR A 24 5.42 8.11 -6.54
CA TYR A 24 5.45 9.53 -6.87
C TYR A 24 6.46 10.28 -5.99
N ALA A 25 6.80 11.50 -6.41
CA ALA A 25 7.70 12.35 -5.65
C ALA A 25 7.12 12.70 -4.27
N MET A 26 7.99 12.80 -3.28
CA MET A 26 7.62 13.25 -1.95
C MET A 26 7.52 14.77 -1.92
N GLU A 27 6.45 15.28 -1.35
CA GLU A 27 6.19 16.72 -1.22
C GLU A 27 5.81 17.04 0.23
N SER A 28 5.96 18.30 0.64
CA SER A 28 5.57 18.73 1.99
C SER A 28 4.06 18.62 2.19
N GLY A 29 3.64 18.04 3.32
CA GLY A 29 2.23 17.81 3.62
C GLY A 29 1.64 16.64 2.83
N LEU A 30 2.48 15.76 2.29
CA LEU A 30 2.06 14.50 1.68
C LEU A 30 1.72 13.48 2.76
N THR A 31 0.54 12.87 2.62
CA THR A 31 0.11 11.68 3.34
C THR A 31 -0.09 10.54 2.35
N VAL A 32 0.44 9.36 2.65
CA VAL A 32 0.24 8.12 1.87
C VAL A 32 -0.48 7.10 2.75
N GLN A 33 -1.48 6.43 2.19
CA GLN A 33 -2.25 5.40 2.86
C GLN A 33 -2.17 4.09 2.08
N TRP A 34 -1.89 3.01 2.80
CA TRP A 34 -1.96 1.64 2.30
C TRP A 34 -3.21 0.96 2.83
N SER A 35 -4.00 0.40 1.91
CA SER A 35 -5.25 -0.27 2.24
C SER A 35 -5.31 -1.68 1.68
N PHE A 36 -5.93 -2.58 2.45
CA PHE A 36 -6.25 -3.95 2.05
C PHE A 36 -7.76 -4.14 2.14
N ASN A 37 -8.40 -4.55 1.04
CA ASN A 37 -9.85 -4.68 0.93
C ASN A 37 -10.61 -3.45 1.49
N ASN A 38 -10.12 -2.25 1.14
CA ASN A 38 -10.61 -0.93 1.57
C ASN A 38 -10.38 -0.57 3.06
N ASN A 39 -9.67 -1.39 3.83
CA ASN A 39 -9.28 -1.07 5.20
C ASN A 39 -7.83 -0.58 5.23
N ILE A 40 -7.60 0.61 5.78
CA ILE A 40 -6.26 1.18 5.94
C ILE A 40 -5.52 0.37 7.00
N PHE A 41 -4.28 -0.04 6.70
CA PHE A 41 -3.44 -0.77 7.65
C PHE A 41 -2.09 -0.09 7.91
N ALA A 42 -1.69 0.88 7.07
CA ALA A 42 -0.53 1.70 7.30
C ALA A 42 -0.74 3.08 6.68
N GLU A 43 -0.16 4.08 7.32
CA GLU A 43 -0.14 5.46 6.87
C GLU A 43 1.28 6.01 6.98
N TYR A 44 1.61 6.94 6.10
CA TYR A 44 2.82 7.73 6.13
C TYR A 44 2.43 9.20 6.02
N SER A 45 3.00 10.05 6.86
CA SER A 45 2.94 11.50 6.73
C SER A 45 4.34 12.07 6.74
N SER A 46 4.61 13.05 5.88
CA SER A 46 5.87 13.80 5.89
C SER A 46 6.17 14.47 7.24
N GLU A 47 5.15 14.67 8.08
CA GLU A 47 5.26 15.33 9.40
C GLU A 47 5.39 14.33 10.56
N GLN A 48 4.78 13.15 10.45
CA GLN A 48 4.63 12.18 11.55
C GLN A 48 5.27 10.82 11.27
N ASN A 49 5.97 10.67 10.13
CA ASN A 49 6.51 9.40 9.64
C ASN A 49 5.41 8.33 9.48
N TYR A 50 5.72 7.08 9.79
CA TYR A 50 4.82 5.94 9.65
C TYR A 50 3.93 5.72 10.86
N THR A 51 2.67 5.40 10.58
CA THR A 51 1.69 4.90 11.55
C THR A 51 1.19 3.54 11.05
N LEU A 52 1.55 2.47 11.75
CA LEU A 52 1.01 1.14 11.49
C LEU A 52 -0.29 0.96 12.28
N LEU A 53 -1.38 0.64 11.58
CA LEU A 53 -2.69 0.43 12.18
C LEU A 53 -2.91 -1.05 12.50
N GLU A 54 -3.82 -1.31 13.45
CA GLU A 54 -4.20 -2.68 13.77
C GLU A 54 -4.87 -3.36 12.56
N SER A 55 -4.31 -4.50 12.16
CA SER A 55 -4.74 -5.26 10.99
C SER A 55 -4.30 -6.71 11.10
N GLN A 56 -4.74 -7.56 10.16
CA GLN A 56 -4.29 -8.96 10.07
C GLN A 56 -2.78 -9.12 9.76
N PHE A 57 -2.12 -8.05 9.34
CA PHE A 57 -0.68 -8.04 9.06
C PHE A 57 0.15 -7.71 10.31
N ARG A 58 -0.46 -7.71 11.51
CA ARG A 58 0.20 -7.40 12.76
C ARG A 58 1.49 -8.23 12.92
N ARG A 59 2.60 -7.54 13.24
CA ARG A 59 3.98 -8.09 13.33
C ARG A 59 4.60 -8.57 12.01
N ARG A 60 3.89 -8.45 10.89
CA ARG A 60 4.38 -8.81 9.54
C ARG A 60 4.64 -7.59 8.65
N LEU A 61 4.36 -6.38 9.13
CA LEU A 61 4.63 -5.13 8.42
C LEU A 61 6.04 -4.62 8.70
N LYS A 62 6.70 -4.10 7.67
CA LYS A 62 7.96 -3.37 7.77
C LYS A 62 7.91 -2.11 6.92
N GLU A 63 8.16 -0.95 7.52
CA GLU A 63 8.31 0.32 6.79
C GLU A 63 9.73 0.55 6.26
N ASP A 64 9.82 1.30 5.17
CA ASP A 64 11.06 1.80 4.56
C ASP A 64 10.83 3.28 4.19
N TYR A 65 11.42 4.16 5.00
CA TYR A 65 11.24 5.61 4.93
C TYR A 65 11.81 6.21 3.64
N ASP A 66 13.00 5.76 3.22
CA ASP A 66 13.71 6.32 2.08
C ASP A 66 12.94 6.09 0.77
N ARG A 67 12.15 5.01 0.71
CA ARG A 67 11.38 4.62 -0.48
C ARG A 67 9.88 4.85 -0.36
N VAL A 68 9.41 5.36 0.77
CA VAL A 68 7.99 5.42 1.13
C VAL A 68 7.29 4.11 0.78
N LYS A 69 7.75 3.04 1.43
CA LYS A 69 7.33 1.67 1.17
C LYS A 69 6.86 0.97 2.44
N VAL A 70 5.85 0.11 2.29
CA VAL A 70 5.47 -0.87 3.29
C VAL A 70 5.63 -2.27 2.71
N THR A 71 6.35 -3.14 3.41
CA THR A 71 6.50 -4.56 3.06
C THR A 71 5.62 -5.40 3.97
N VAL A 72 4.81 -6.29 3.39
CA VAL A 72 4.11 -7.36 4.11
C VAL A 72 4.94 -8.63 3.98
N HIS A 73 5.48 -9.10 5.10
CA HIS A 73 6.22 -10.36 5.18
C HIS A 73 5.32 -11.55 5.46
N ASP A 74 5.84 -12.76 5.21
CA ASP A 74 5.17 -14.03 5.50
C ASP A 74 3.72 -14.02 4.99
N LEU A 75 3.57 -13.84 3.68
CA LEU A 75 2.26 -13.83 3.02
C LEU A 75 1.54 -15.15 3.25
N GLN A 76 0.27 -15.08 3.62
CA GLN A 76 -0.56 -16.25 3.91
C GLN A 76 -1.74 -16.32 2.93
N PRO A 77 -2.30 -17.51 2.62
CA PRO A 77 -3.38 -17.62 1.63
C PRO A 77 -4.56 -16.65 1.86
N GLN A 78 -4.90 -16.35 3.11
CA GLN A 78 -5.96 -15.41 3.49
C GLN A 78 -5.62 -13.91 3.26
N ASP A 79 -4.34 -13.59 3.00
CA ASP A 79 -3.93 -12.25 2.62
C ASP A 79 -4.23 -11.95 1.13
N SER A 80 -4.82 -12.91 0.41
CA SER A 80 -5.34 -12.65 -0.94
C SER A 80 -6.43 -11.59 -0.91
N GLY A 81 -6.37 -10.63 -1.82
CA GLY A 81 -7.32 -9.52 -1.88
C GLY A 81 -6.78 -8.31 -2.64
N THR A 82 -7.47 -7.19 -2.51
CA THR A 82 -7.10 -5.96 -3.22
C THR A 82 -6.25 -5.08 -2.32
N TYR A 83 -5.06 -4.76 -2.81
CA TYR A 83 -4.15 -3.82 -2.18
C TYR A 83 -4.20 -2.50 -2.93
N SER A 84 -4.22 -1.39 -2.19
CA SER A 84 -4.17 -0.06 -2.77
C SER A 84 -3.26 0.88 -2.02
N VAL A 85 -2.67 1.80 -2.78
CA VAL A 85 -1.81 2.88 -2.29
C VAL A 85 -2.39 4.19 -2.81
N ALA A 86 -2.86 5.03 -1.89
CA ALA A 86 -3.44 6.33 -2.18
C ALA A 86 -2.61 7.43 -1.51
N SER A 87 -2.66 8.63 -2.05
CA SER A 87 -1.99 9.79 -1.45
C SER A 87 -2.89 11.01 -1.42
N PHE A 88 -2.68 11.83 -0.39
CA PHE A 88 -3.41 13.06 -0.14
C PHE A 88 -2.39 14.15 0.15
N SER A 89 -2.47 15.28 -0.56
CA SER A 89 -1.67 16.46 -0.27
C SER A 89 -2.58 17.58 0.25
N ILE A 90 -2.08 18.35 1.22
CA ILE A 90 -2.75 19.57 1.72
C ILE A 90 -2.97 20.62 0.61
N ALA A 91 -2.17 20.58 -0.46
CA ALA A 91 -2.31 21.45 -1.63
C ALA A 91 -3.47 21.02 -2.56
N GLY A 92 -4.19 19.94 -2.23
CA GLY A 92 -5.29 19.40 -3.03
C GLY A 92 -4.86 18.54 -4.20
N GLN A 93 -3.55 18.35 -4.41
CA GLN A 93 -3.04 17.44 -5.44
C GLN A 93 -3.28 15.99 -5.01
N LYS A 94 -3.95 15.23 -5.87
CA LYS A 94 -4.17 13.80 -5.71
C LYS A 94 -3.44 13.08 -6.83
N HIS A 95 -2.47 12.24 -6.47
CA HIS A 95 -1.92 11.28 -7.41
C HIS A 95 -2.94 10.16 -7.66
N PRO A 96 -2.93 9.53 -8.85
CA PRO A 96 -3.75 8.35 -9.11
C PRO A 96 -3.49 7.24 -8.09
N THR A 97 -4.55 6.71 -7.49
CA THR A 97 -4.48 5.55 -6.61
C THR A 97 -3.97 4.34 -7.38
N GLN A 98 -2.92 3.70 -6.87
CA GLN A 98 -2.49 2.42 -7.37
C GLN A 98 -3.32 1.32 -6.70
N SER A 99 -3.96 0.46 -7.48
CA SER A 99 -4.71 -0.70 -6.96
C SER A 99 -4.35 -1.94 -7.76
N PHE A 100 -4.24 -3.08 -7.09
CA PHE A 100 -4.05 -4.38 -7.73
C PHE A 100 -4.56 -5.51 -6.82
N THR A 101 -4.99 -6.60 -7.45
CA THR A 101 -5.41 -7.80 -6.75
C THR A 101 -4.21 -8.73 -6.56
N VAL A 102 -4.07 -9.26 -5.36
CA VAL A 102 -3.05 -10.24 -4.99
C VAL A 102 -3.74 -11.57 -4.74
N HIS A 103 -3.20 -12.62 -5.32
CA HIS A 103 -3.56 -14.00 -5.06
C HIS A 103 -2.35 -14.74 -4.48
N ILE A 104 -2.55 -15.47 -3.38
CA ILE A 104 -1.49 -16.20 -2.67
C ILE A 104 -1.81 -17.68 -2.73
N GLN A 105 -0.86 -18.47 -3.24
CA GLN A 105 -0.96 -19.93 -3.41
C GLN A 105 0.07 -20.69 -2.55
#